data_AF-A0AAE9ELY2-F1
#
_entry.id   AF-A0AAE9ELY2-F1
#
_cell.length_a   1.000
_cell.length_b   1.000
_cell.length_c   1.000
_cell.angle_alpha   90.00
_cell.angle_beta   90.00
_cell.angle_gamma   90.00
#
_symmetry.space_group_name_H-M   'P 1'
#
loop_
_entity.id
_entity.type
_entity.pdbx_description
1 polymer ?
#
loop_
_entity_poly.entity_id
_entity_poly.type
_entity_poly.pdbx_seq_one_letter_code
_entity_poly.pdbx_strand_id
1 'polypeptide(L)'
;MIHEMTCTIDCASGTPNNKEFKVTEGMMLQKVPESMSPPIEYCDLLVKINEVTVKTKKEMQETIFKLAKSNKAHYLTLTIRRIISVTRLKNSKAPSNAAVFKPFSQFFHSHSLILL
;
A
#
# COMPACT_ATOMS: atom_id res chain seq x y z
N MET A 1 6.93 -9.58 10.07
CA MET A 1 5.49 -9.62 10.43
C MET A 1 4.71 -8.86 9.37
N ILE A 2 3.68 -9.48 8.79
CA ILE A 2 2.74 -8.85 7.86
C ILE A 2 1.54 -8.39 8.68
N HIS A 3 1.15 -7.13 8.54
CA HIS A 3 -0.02 -6.57 9.20
C HIS A 3 -1.06 -6.20 8.15
N GLU A 4 -2.27 -6.72 8.30
CA GLU A 4 -3.41 -6.28 7.51
C GLU A 4 -4.07 -5.10 8.22
N MET A 5 -4.28 -4.01 7.51
CA MET A 5 -4.94 -2.82 8.04
C MET A 5 -5.94 -2.26 7.05
N THR A 6 -6.99 -1.67 7.59
CA THR A 6 -8.01 -0.95 6.82
C THR A 6 -7.92 0.53 7.15
N CYS A 7 -7.81 1.35 6.13
CA CYS A 7 -7.83 2.80 6.27
C CYS A 7 -9.00 3.38 5.48
N THR A 8 -9.55 4.47 5.99
CA THR A 8 -10.65 5.20 5.35
C THR A 8 -10.19 6.62 5.07
N ILE A 9 -10.34 7.04 3.83
CA ILE A 9 -9.90 8.35 3.33
C ILE A 9 -11.13 9.12 2.86
N ASP A 10 -11.28 10.35 3.35
CA ASP A 10 -12.31 11.27 2.86
C ASP A 10 -11.88 11.84 1.50
N CYS A 11 -12.68 11.56 0.48
CA CYS A 11 -12.40 11.95 -0.90
C CYS A 11 -13.37 13.05 -1.32
N ALA A 12 -12.80 14.17 -1.78
CA ALA A 12 -13.56 15.22 -2.44
C ALA A 12 -14.25 14.70 -3.71
N SER A 13 -15.27 15.43 -4.17
CA SER A 13 -15.98 15.10 -5.41
C SER A 13 -15.02 14.93 -6.60
N GLY A 14 -15.19 13.85 -7.36
CA GLY A 14 -14.37 13.55 -8.53
C GLY A 14 -12.97 12.98 -8.23
N THR A 15 -12.63 12.76 -6.95
CA THR A 15 -11.34 12.18 -6.52
C THR A 15 -11.54 10.75 -6.00
N PRO A 16 -10.50 9.90 -5.95
CA PRO A 16 -9.17 10.11 -6.51
C PRO A 16 -9.08 9.76 -7.99
N ASN A 17 -8.03 10.27 -8.63
CA ASN A 17 -7.73 9.95 -10.02
C ASN A 17 -7.10 8.55 -10.12
N ASN A 18 -7.79 7.62 -10.80
CA ASN A 18 -7.32 6.25 -10.96
C ASN A 18 -5.97 6.11 -11.68
N LYS A 19 -5.51 7.14 -12.42
CA LYS A 19 -4.22 7.15 -13.13
C LYS A 19 -3.04 7.45 -12.20
N GLU A 20 -3.28 8.02 -11.03
CA GLU A 20 -2.22 8.37 -10.07
C GLU A 20 -1.71 7.13 -9.32
N PHE A 21 -2.55 6.11 -9.19
CA PHE A 21 -2.17 4.82 -8.64
C PHE A 21 -1.34 4.03 -9.65
N LYS A 22 -0.16 3.57 -9.22
CA LYS A 22 0.63 2.56 -9.93
C LYS A 22 0.75 1.32 -9.07
N VAL A 23 0.45 0.17 -9.66
CA VAL A 23 0.54 -1.15 -9.02
C VAL A 23 1.31 -2.13 -9.88
N THR A 24 1.95 -3.11 -9.24
CA THR A 24 2.43 -4.33 -9.91
C THR A 24 1.27 -5.23 -10.33
N GLU A 25 1.55 -6.31 -11.08
CA GLU A 25 0.56 -7.35 -11.36
C GLU A 25 0.00 -8.00 -10.09
N GLY A 26 0.82 -8.09 -9.04
CA GLY A 26 0.42 -8.60 -7.72
C GLY A 26 -0.24 -7.56 -6.80
N MET A 27 -0.70 -6.42 -7.31
CA MET A 27 -1.37 -5.34 -6.55
C MET A 27 -0.52 -4.62 -5.50
N MET A 28 0.82 -4.69 -5.62
CA MET A 28 1.71 -3.91 -4.75
C MET A 28 1.80 -2.47 -5.25
N LEU A 29 1.55 -1.50 -4.36
CA LEU A 29 1.59 -0.07 -4.66
C LEU A 29 3.02 0.38 -4.98
N GLN A 30 3.22 0.86 -6.21
CA GLN A 30 4.46 1.48 -6.67
C GLN A 30 4.39 3.01 -6.61
N LYS A 31 3.19 3.59 -6.73
CA LYS A 31 2.95 5.01 -6.58
C LYS A 31 1.55 5.22 -6.01
N VAL A 32 1.48 6.14 -5.06
CA VAL A 32 0.28 6.53 -4.33
C VAL A 32 0.10 8.05 -4.48
N PRO A 33 -1.14 8.57 -4.59
CA PRO A 33 -1.39 10.01 -4.53
C PRO A 33 -0.86 10.63 -3.23
N GLU A 34 -0.20 11.78 -3.29
CA GLU A 34 0.38 12.43 -2.10
C GLU A 34 -0.69 12.76 -1.04
N SER A 35 -1.90 13.11 -1.46
CA SER A 35 -3.03 13.37 -0.57
C SER A 35 -3.52 12.15 0.22
N MET A 36 -3.04 10.95 -0.13
CA MET A 36 -3.41 9.68 0.51
C MET A 36 -2.26 9.04 1.27
N SER A 37 -1.08 9.67 1.30
CA SER A 37 0.11 9.17 1.97
C SER A 37 0.56 10.16 3.05
N PRO A 38 0.54 9.77 4.35
CA PRO A 38 -0.14 8.61 4.94
C PRO A 38 -1.68 8.73 4.87
N PRO A 39 -2.45 7.62 4.90
CA PRO A 39 -2.14 6.32 5.52
C PRO A 39 -1.59 5.20 4.61
N ILE A 40 -1.67 5.30 3.28
CA ILE A 40 -1.14 4.27 2.37
C ILE A 40 0.25 4.65 1.83
N GLU A 41 1.13 3.67 1.67
CA GLU A 41 2.54 3.91 1.33
C GLU A 41 3.02 3.02 0.18
N TYR A 42 4.21 3.34 -0.31
CA TYR A 42 4.95 2.51 -1.24
C TYR A 42 5.17 1.10 -0.69
N CYS A 43 5.09 0.09 -1.57
CA CYS A 43 5.20 -1.34 -1.26
C CYS A 43 4.07 -1.95 -0.43
N ASP A 44 3.00 -1.20 -0.12
CA ASP A 44 1.81 -1.83 0.45
C ASP A 44 1.12 -2.72 -0.57
N LEU A 45 0.67 -3.89 -0.12
CA LEU A 45 -0.12 -4.79 -0.93
C LEU A 45 -1.60 -4.43 -0.81
N LEU A 46 -2.22 -4.00 -1.91
CA LEU A 46 -3.64 -3.71 -1.96
C LEU A 46 -4.47 -5.00 -2.04
N VAL A 47 -5.44 -5.15 -1.13
CA VAL A 47 -6.31 -6.33 -1.04
C VAL A 47 -7.75 -5.99 -1.42
N LYS A 48 -8.30 -4.91 -0.85
CA LYS A 48 -9.70 -4.50 -1.08
C LYS A 48 -9.85 -2.99 -1.23
N ILE A 49 -10.86 -2.60 -2.01
CA ILE A 49 -11.36 -1.23 -2.14
C ILE A 49 -12.87 -1.25 -1.89
N ASN A 50 -13.36 -0.50 -0.89
CA ASN A 50 -14.78 -0.46 -0.50
C ASN A 50 -15.41 -1.86 -0.46
N GLU A 51 -14.78 -2.77 0.28
CA GLU A 51 -15.17 -4.19 0.46
C GLU A 51 -14.98 -5.10 -0.76
N VAL A 52 -14.72 -4.55 -1.96
CA VAL A 52 -14.45 -5.32 -3.17
C VAL A 52 -13.00 -5.79 -3.18
N THR A 53 -12.79 -7.09 -3.31
CA THR A 53 -11.44 -7.66 -3.48
C THR A 53 -10.94 -7.37 -4.89
N VAL A 54 -9.75 -6.78 -5.01
CA VAL A 54 -9.13 -6.44 -6.28
C VAL A 54 -7.94 -7.37 -6.53
N LYS A 55 -7.89 -7.98 -7.73
CA LYS A 55 -6.81 -8.90 -8.11
C LYS A 55 -6.02 -8.38 -9.30
N THR A 56 -6.63 -7.56 -10.14
CA THR A 56 -5.99 -7.01 -11.34
C THR A 56 -5.98 -5.49 -11.33
N LYS A 57 -5.01 -4.92 -12.05
CA LYS A 57 -4.89 -3.46 -12.21
C LYS A 57 -6.16 -2.86 -12.82
N LYS A 58 -6.78 -3.59 -13.77
CA LYS A 58 -8.02 -3.16 -14.42
C LYS A 58 -9.17 -3.06 -13.42
N GLU A 59 -9.37 -4.09 -12.60
CA GLU A 59 -10.40 -4.09 -11.54
C GLU A 59 -10.19 -2.94 -10.55
N MET A 60 -8.95 -2.71 -10.11
CA MET A 60 -8.60 -1.58 -9.25
C MET A 60 -8.97 -0.24 -9.92
N GLN A 61 -8.55 -0.01 -11.17
CA GLN A 61 -8.82 1.23 -11.90
C GLN A 61 -10.32 1.46 -12.13
N GLU A 62 -11.07 0.41 -12.45
CA GLU A 62 -12.52 0.47 -12.63
C GLU A 62 -13.25 0.76 -11.33
N THR A 63 -12.80 0.18 -10.22
CA THR A 63 -13.42 0.39 -8.90
C THR A 63 -13.24 1.84 -8.46
N ILE A 64 -12.02 2.38 -8.57
CA ILE A 64 -11.74 3.79 -8.27
C ILE A 64 -12.49 4.72 -9.22
N PHE A 65 -12.52 4.40 -10.52
CA PHE A 65 -13.24 5.21 -11.51
C PHE A 65 -14.74 5.29 -11.22
N LYS A 66 -15.38 4.16 -10.86
CA LYS A 66 -16.80 4.13 -10.52
C LYS A 66 -17.11 5.01 -9.31
N LEU A 67 -16.24 5.01 -8.30
CA LEU A 67 -16.36 5.86 -7.12
C LEU A 67 -16.25 7.35 -7.49
N ALA A 68 -15.17 7.72 -8.18
CA ALA A 68 -14.93 9.09 -8.61
C ALA A 68 -16.03 9.63 -9.57
N LYS A 69 -16.55 8.78 -10.46
CA LYS A 69 -17.60 9.13 -11.43
C LYS A 69 -18.90 9.58 -10.76
N SER A 70 -19.16 9.15 -9.53
CA SER A 70 -20.35 9.61 -8.78
C SER A 70 -20.36 11.12 -8.54
N ASN A 71 -19.19 11.78 -8.66
CA ASN A 71 -18.99 13.22 -8.48
C ASN A 71 -19.66 13.76 -7.20
N LYS A 72 -19.54 12.98 -6.13
CA LYS A 72 -19.95 13.31 -4.77
C LYS A 72 -18.75 13.09 -3.83
N ALA A 73 -18.74 13.82 -2.72
CA ALA A 73 -17.85 13.49 -1.62
C ALA A 73 -18.17 12.08 -1.12
N HIS A 74 -17.15 11.27 -0.86
CA HIS A 74 -17.32 9.88 -0.47
C HIS A 74 -16.12 9.36 0.31
N TYR A 75 -16.34 8.26 1.02
CA TYR A 75 -15.28 7.54 1.70
C TYR A 75 -14.65 6.47 0.80
N LEU A 76 -13.33 6.47 0.75
CA LEU A 76 -12.53 5.41 0.16
C LEU A 76 -11.92 4.56 1.27
N THR A 77 -12.40 3.33 1.40
CA THR A 77 -11.89 2.35 2.36
C THR A 77 -10.96 1.38 1.65
N LEU A 78 -9.69 1.37 2.03
CA LEU A 78 -8.66 0.50 1.47
C LEU A 78 -8.25 -0.52 2.51
N THR A 79 -8.22 -1.79 2.14
CA THR A 79 -7.59 -2.85 2.95
C THR A 79 -6.26 -3.20 2.33
N ILE A 80 -5.19 -3.02 3.10
CA ILE A 80 -3.82 -3.25 2.66
C ILE A 80 -3.06 -4.17 3.61
N ARG A 81 -2.06 -4.86 3.08
CA ARG A 81 -1.10 -5.65 3.86
C ARG A 81 0.26 -4.98 3.79
N ARG A 82 0.77 -4.55 4.94
CA ARG A 82 2.08 -3.91 5.07
C ARG A 82 3.06 -4.85 5.77
N ILE A 83 4.30 -4.90 5.27
CA ILE A 83 5.40 -5.58 5.96
C ILE A 83 6.03 -4.58 6.92
N ILE A 84 5.72 -4.70 8.22
CA ILE A 84 6.18 -3.73 9.25
C ILE A 84 7.52 -4.17 9.87
N SER A 85 7.89 -5.44 9.74
CA SER A 85 9.14 -5.96 10.26
C SER A 85 9.65 -7.12 9.42
N VAL A 86 10.95 -7.11 9.14
CA VAL A 86 11.66 -8.20 8.45
C VAL A 86 12.63 -8.86 9.42
N THR A 87 12.54 -10.19 9.55
CA THR A 87 13.57 -10.95 10.25
C THR A 87 14.76 -11.09 9.30
N ARG A 88 15.91 -10.49 9.66
CA ARG A 88 17.14 -10.67 8.87
C ARG A 88 17.57 -12.13 8.95
N LEU A 89 17.66 -12.78 7.79
CA LEU A 89 18.36 -14.05 7.69
C LEU A 89 19.86 -13.79 7.91
N LYS A 90 20.50 -14.60 8.76
CA LYS A 90 21.97 -14.63 8.84
C LYS A 90 22.50 -15.03 7.46
N ASN A 91 23.58 -14.42 6.99
CA ASN A 91 24.16 -14.67 5.65
C ASN A 91 24.38 -16.17 5.36
N SER A 92 24.65 -16.98 6.39
CA SER A 92 24.79 -18.44 6.27
C SER A 92 23.50 -19.21 5.95
N LYS A 93 22.34 -18.55 5.95
CA LYS A 93 21.02 -19.13 5.67
C LYS A 93 20.35 -18.52 4.43
N ALA A 94 21.04 -17.65 3.69
CA ALA A 94 20.51 -17.15 2.43
C ALA A 94 20.56 -18.26 1.37
N PRO A 95 19.46 -18.55 0.64
CA PRO A 95 19.50 -19.52 -0.43
C PRO A 95 20.43 -19.02 -1.54
N SER A 96 21.07 -19.94 -2.27
CA SER A 96 22.15 -19.61 -3.24
C SER A 96 21.71 -18.70 -4.38
N ASN A 97 20.40 -18.55 -4.60
CA ASN A 97 19.79 -17.68 -5.59
C ASN A 97 19.33 -16.32 -5.04
N ALA A 98 19.53 -16.02 -3.76
CA ALA A 98 19.17 -14.73 -3.17
C ALA A 98 20.30 -13.70 -3.36
N ALA A 99 19.96 -12.55 -3.93
CA ALA A 99 20.86 -11.40 -3.95
C ALA A 99 20.95 -10.77 -2.55
N VAL A 100 22.13 -10.86 -1.92
CA VAL A 100 22.39 -10.21 -0.63
C VAL A 100 22.73 -8.74 -0.87
N PHE A 101 21.72 -7.87 -0.83
CA PHE A 101 21.94 -6.43 -0.86
C PHE A 101 22.39 -5.91 0.51
N LYS A 102 23.51 -5.17 0.55
CA LYS A 102 23.89 -4.39 1.73
C LYS A 102 22.84 -3.28 1.94
N PRO A 103 22.31 -3.09 3.16
CA PRO A 103 21.35 -2.03 3.40
C PRO A 103 22.02 -0.67 3.22
N PHE A 104 21.39 0.23 2.45
CA PHE A 104 21.70 1.65 2.50
C PHE A 104 21.40 2.15 3.92
N SER A 105 22.40 2.73 4.57
CA SER A 105 22.45 3.01 6.00
C SER A 105 21.57 4.16 6.49
N GLN A 106 20.45 4.49 5.83
CA GLN A 106 19.77 5.78 6.08
C GLN A 106 18.24 5.79 6.25
N PHE A 107 17.49 4.68 6.16
CA PHE A 107 16.01 4.74 6.16
C PHE A 107 15.25 3.99 7.25
N PHE A 108 15.91 3.48 8.30
CA PHE A 108 15.18 2.95 9.46
C PHE A 108 15.39 3.86 10.67
N HIS A 109 14.62 4.95 10.74
CA HIS A 109 14.33 5.56 12.04
C HIS A 109 13.30 4.67 12.74
N SER A 110 13.80 3.79 13.61
CA SER A 110 13.00 3.18 14.65
C SER A 110 12.44 4.27 15.56
N HIS A 111 11.19 4.67 15.34
CA HIS A 111 10.43 5.37 16.38
C HIS A 111 10.05 4.33 17.43
N SER A 112 10.88 4.25 18.46
CA SER A 112 10.50 3.72 19.77
C SER A 112 9.36 4.57 20.31
N LEU A 113 8.13 4.09 20.23
CA LEU A 113 7.04 4.57 21.07
C LEU A 113 6.99 3.65 22.29
N ILE A 114 7.76 4.04 23.31
CA ILE A 114 7.42 3.76 24.70
C ILE A 114 6.25 4.70 25.01
N LEU A 115 5.07 4.15 25.21
CA LEU A 115 4.01 4.83 25.95
C LEU A 115 3.90 4.12 27.31
N LEU A 116 3.96 4.97 28.33
CA LEU A 116 4.05 4.78 29.78
C LEU A 116 3.40 3.51 30.35
#